data_AF-A0A937RZ34-F1
#
_entry.id   AF-A0A937RZ34-F1
#
_cell.length_a   1.000
_cell.length_b   1.000
_cell.length_c   1.000
_cell.angle_alpha   90.00
_cell.angle_beta   90.00
_cell.angle_gamma   90.00
#
_symmetry.space_group_name_H-M   'P 1'
#
loop_
_entity.id
_entity.type
_entity.pdbx_description
1 polymer ?
#
loop_
_entity_poly.entity_id
_entity_poly.type
_entity_poly.pdbx_seq_one_letter_code
_entity_poly.pdbx_strand_id
1 'polypeptide(L)'
;MSAKTPLEGTELVDCARANAKQGSETAAELCGYGNDLNRFKQAVKQACEHMGVQFNELTDLTKDDSSLVEVEGEIVAPDSAGQL
;
A
#
# COMPACT_ATOMS: atom_id res chain seq x y z
N MET A 1 26.76 6.71 5.59
CA MET A 1 26.52 6.92 4.15
C MET A 1 25.02 7.05 3.97
N SER A 2 24.48 8.26 4.09
CA SER A 2 23.06 8.50 3.82
C SER A 2 22.91 8.54 2.32
N ALA A 3 22.22 7.57 1.74
CA ALA A 3 21.94 7.56 0.31
C ALA A 3 21.23 8.90 -0.02
N LYS A 4 21.91 9.76 -0.77
CA LYS A 4 21.37 11.06 -1.24
C LYS A 4 20.34 10.89 -2.36
N THR A 5 19.98 9.65 -2.67
CA THR A 5 19.09 9.29 -3.76
C THR A 5 17.82 8.68 -3.16
N PRO A 6 16.63 9.20 -3.53
CA PRO A 6 15.37 8.60 -3.13
C PRO A 6 15.30 7.16 -3.65
N LEU A 7 14.84 6.25 -2.80
CA LEU A 7 14.56 4.87 -3.20
C LEU A 7 13.37 4.84 -4.16
N GLU A 8 13.37 3.90 -5.10
CA GLU A 8 12.30 3.74 -6.08
C GLU A 8 11.87 2.27 -6.20
N GLY A 9 10.70 2.03 -6.80
CA GLY A 9 10.20 0.68 -7.04
C GLY A 9 10.08 -0.16 -5.77
N THR A 10 10.49 -1.43 -5.83
CA THR A 10 10.34 -2.37 -4.70
C THR A 10 11.15 -1.98 -3.47
N GLU A 11 12.34 -1.38 -3.64
CA GLU A 11 13.17 -0.92 -2.52
C GLU A 11 12.48 0.20 -1.72
N LEU A 12 11.75 1.07 -2.42
CA LEU A 12 10.93 2.09 -1.78
C LEU A 12 9.78 1.48 -0.97
N VAL A 13 9.09 0.49 -1.52
CA VAL A 13 7.98 -0.18 -0.85
C VAL A 13 8.47 -0.90 0.41
N ASP A 14 9.60 -1.61 0.32
CA ASP A 14 10.19 -2.32 1.46
C ASP A 14 10.62 -1.34 2.57
N CYS A 15 11.31 -0.26 2.18
CA CYS A 15 11.68 0.81 3.11
C CYS A 15 10.46 1.49 3.74
N ALA A 16 9.43 1.81 2.95
CA ALA A 16 8.21 2.41 3.43
C ALA A 16 7.49 1.48 4.41
N ARG A 17 7.39 0.19 4.11
CA ARG A 17 6.77 -0.83 4.97
C ARG A 17 7.51 -1.01 6.29
N ALA A 18 8.84 -1.11 6.26
CA ALA A 18 9.68 -1.24 7.44
C ALA A 18 9.52 -0.04 8.40
N ASN A 19 9.29 1.15 7.84
CA ASN A 19 9.21 2.40 8.59
C ASN A 19 7.80 2.93 8.80
N ALA A 20 6.76 2.31 8.21
CA ALA A 20 5.39 2.79 8.28
C ALA A 20 4.84 2.88 9.72
N LYS A 21 5.29 1.99 10.62
CA LYS A 21 4.96 2.03 12.06
C LYS A 21 5.50 3.28 12.77
N GLN A 22 6.53 3.92 12.21
CA GLN A 22 7.16 5.14 12.73
C GLN A 22 6.53 6.43 12.17
N GLY A 23 5.55 6.30 11.26
CA GLY A 23 4.88 7.43 10.62
C GLY A 23 5.48 7.80 9.26
N SER A 24 4.70 8.54 8.46
CA SER A 24 5.05 8.89 7.08
C SER A 24 6.27 9.81 6.97
N GLU A 25 6.47 10.70 7.95
CA GLU A 25 7.59 11.64 8.00
C GLU A 25 8.91 10.92 8.19
N THR A 26 8.99 10.06 9.19
CA THR A 26 10.15 9.20 9.46
C THR A 26 10.44 8.29 8.28
N ALA A 27 9.41 7.68 7.69
CA ALA A 27 9.59 6.82 6.52
C ALA A 27 10.13 7.61 5.31
N ALA A 28 9.59 8.80 5.01
CA ALA A 28 10.07 9.62 3.91
C ALA A 28 11.54 10.03 4.09
N GLU A 29 11.94 10.43 5.30
CA GLU A 29 13.34 10.77 5.59
C GLU A 29 14.27 9.58 5.37
N LEU A 30 13.92 8.42 5.92
CA LEU A 30 14.71 7.20 5.82
C LEU A 30 14.78 6.63 4.39
N CYS A 31 13.72 6.81 3.60
CA CYS A 31 13.67 6.37 2.21
C CYS A 31 14.27 7.38 1.21
N GLY A 32 14.86 8.48 1.69
CA GLY A 32 15.58 9.46 0.86
C GLY A 32 14.73 10.58 0.26
N TYR A 33 13.50 10.76 0.77
CA TYR A 33 12.58 11.85 0.40
C TYR A 33 12.61 13.02 1.40
N GLY A 34 13.22 12.86 2.58
CA GLY A 34 13.28 13.92 3.59
C GLY A 34 11.88 14.34 4.02
N ASN A 35 11.59 15.64 3.91
CA ASN A 35 10.28 16.20 4.26
C ASN A 35 9.27 16.20 3.09
N ASP A 36 9.65 15.70 1.90
CA ASP A 36 8.79 15.67 0.71
C ASP A 36 7.78 14.50 0.77
N LEU A 37 6.88 14.54 1.75
CA LEU A 37 5.83 13.53 1.95
C LEU A 37 4.95 13.31 0.72
N ASN A 38 4.68 14.37 -0.05
CA ASN A 38 3.84 14.28 -1.23
C ASN A 38 4.51 13.43 -2.31
N ARG A 39 5.78 13.71 -2.58
CA ARG A 39 6.60 12.95 -3.54
C ARG A 39 6.84 11.53 -3.07
N PHE A 40 7.05 11.32 -1.76
CA PHE A 40 7.16 10.00 -1.16
C PHE A 40 5.89 9.16 -1.38
N LYS A 41 4.72 9.70 -1.02
CA LYS A 41 3.43 9.01 -1.19
C LYS A 41 3.15 8.67 -2.66
N GLN A 42 3.43 9.59 -3.57
CA GLN A 42 3.25 9.34 -5.01
C GLN A 42 4.16 8.21 -5.51
N ALA A 43 5.43 8.22 -5.12
CA ALA A 43 6.37 7.18 -5.53
C ALA A 43 6.04 5.81 -4.93
N VAL A 44 5.62 5.76 -3.65
CA VAL A 44 5.14 4.53 -3.01
C VAL A 44 3.92 4.00 -3.74
N LYS A 45 2.94 4.87 -4.05
CA LYS A 45 1.74 4.48 -4.80
C LYS A 45 2.11 3.89 -6.17
N GLN A 46 2.95 4.58 -6.94
CA GLN A 46 3.39 4.10 -8.26
C GLN A 46 4.10 2.75 -8.16
N ALA A 47 4.96 2.58 -7.16
CA ALA A 47 5.67 1.32 -6.94
C ALA A 47 4.70 0.18 -6.57
N CYS A 48 3.70 0.44 -5.71
CA CYS A 48 2.65 -0.53 -5.39
C CYS A 48 1.79 -0.87 -6.62
N GLU A 49 1.38 0.12 -7.42
CA GLU A 49 0.60 -0.09 -8.65
C GLU A 49 1.38 -0.95 -9.66
N HIS A 50 2.69 -0.71 -9.80
CA HIS A 50 3.55 -1.54 -10.65
C HIS A 50 3.66 -2.99 -10.16
N MET A 51 3.48 -3.23 -8.86
CA MET A 51 3.48 -4.56 -8.25
C MET A 51 2.07 -5.20 -8.22
N GLY A 52 1.03 -4.50 -8.68
CA GLY A 52 -0.36 -4.96 -8.58
C GLY A 52 -0.90 -4.93 -7.14
N VAL A 53 -0.31 -4.14 -6.26
CA VAL A 53 -0.72 -3.96 -4.86
C VAL A 53 -1.56 -2.70 -4.74
N GLN A 54 -2.74 -2.81 -4.13
CA GLN A 54 -3.57 -1.65 -3.85
C GLN A 54 -2.96 -0.87 -2.67
N PHE A 55 -2.71 0.44 -2.84
CA PHE A 55 -2.11 1.29 -1.82
C PHE A 55 -2.97 2.52 -1.57
N ASN A 56 -3.49 2.63 -0.35
CA ASN A 56 -4.29 3.78 0.10
C ASN A 56 -3.53 4.67 1.10
N GLU A 57 -2.82 4.05 2.05
CA GLU A 57 -2.08 4.73 3.12
C GLU A 57 -0.87 3.90 3.58
N LEU A 58 0.10 4.53 4.25
CA LEU A 58 1.32 3.82 4.70
C LEU A 58 1.04 2.69 5.70
N THR A 59 0.03 2.86 6.53
CA THR A 59 -0.51 1.84 7.44
C THR A 59 -1.01 0.61 6.68
N ASP A 60 -1.45 0.75 5.44
CA ASP A 60 -1.88 -0.37 4.59
C ASP A 60 -0.71 -1.30 4.25
N LEU A 61 0.51 -0.77 4.09
CA LEU A 61 1.73 -1.57 3.90
C LEU A 61 2.07 -2.43 5.12
N THR A 62 1.65 -2.02 6.32
CA THR A 62 1.90 -2.76 7.57
C THR A 62 0.88 -3.85 7.83
N LYS A 63 -0.25 -3.82 7.13
CA LYS A 63 -1.25 -4.88 7.20
C LYS A 63 -0.73 -6.03 6.35
N ASP A 64 -0.05 -6.96 7.00
CA ASP A 64 0.09 -8.33 6.51
C ASP A 64 -1.33 -8.85 6.29
N ASP A 65 -1.77 -8.86 5.03
CA ASP A 65 -2.87 -9.61 4.45
C ASP A 65 -3.83 -10.24 5.48
N SER A 66 -4.89 -9.51 5.85
CA SER A 66 -6.04 -10.12 6.54
C SER A 66 -7.38 -9.47 6.21
N SER A 67 -7.43 -8.46 5.33
CA SER A 67 -8.67 -7.70 5.11
C SER A 67 -8.88 -7.24 3.67
N LEU A 68 -8.39 -7.99 2.67
CA LEU A 68 -8.52 -7.60 1.26
C LEU A 68 -9.77 -8.13 0.54
N VAL A 69 -10.77 -8.67 1.25
CA VAL A 69 -12.06 -9.01 0.61
C VAL A 69 -13.22 -8.74 1.57
N GLU A 70 -13.60 -7.48 1.73
CA GLU A 70 -15.01 -7.13 1.93
C GLU A 70 -15.54 -6.63 0.59
N VAL A 71 -15.57 -7.54 -0.39
CA VAL A 71 -16.51 -7.36 -1.49
C VAL A 71 -17.85 -7.68 -0.86
N GLU A 72 -18.62 -6.66 -0.50
CA GLU A 72 -20.05 -6.76 -0.23
C GLU A 72 -20.76 -7.20 -1.53
N GLY A 73 -20.50 -8.43 -1.95
CA GLY A 73 -21.29 -9.16 -2.92
C GLY A 73 -22.37 -9.84 -2.12
N GLU A 74 -23.52 -9.18 -1.98
CA GLU A 74 -24.75 -9.86 -1.63
C GLU A 74 -24.90 -11.04 -2.60
N ILE A 75 -24.73 -12.25 -2.07
CA ILE A 75 -25.02 -13.49 -2.75
C ILE A 75 -26.54 -13.54 -2.88
N VAL A 76 -27.09 -12.90 -3.91
CA VAL A 76 -28.43 -13.21 -4.37
C VAL A 76 -28.39 -14.64 -4.88
N ALA A 77 -28.70 -15.59 -4.00
CA ALA A 77 -29.05 -16.93 -4.45
C ALA A 77 -30.21 -16.75 -5.45
N PRO A 78 -30.10 -17.21 -6.70
CA PRO A 78 -31.28 -17.30 -7.53
C PRO A 78 -32.16 -18.35 -6.84
N ASP A 79 -33.24 -17.91 -6.18
CA ASP A 79 -34.32 -18.81 -5.80
C ASP A 79 -34.99 -19.27 -7.11
N SER A 80 -34.36 -20.25 -7.76
CA SER A 80 -35.00 -21.12 -8.72
C SER A 80 -35.53 -22.32 -7.93
N ALA A 81 -36.58 -22.11 -7.16
CA ALA A 81 -37.65 -23.11 -7.11
C ALA A 81 -38.40 -22.97 -8.44
N GLY A 82 -38.01 -23.69 -9.50
CA GLY A 82 -38.29 -25.12 -9.57
C GLY A 82 -39.77 -25.29 -9.91
N GLN A 83 -40.06 -25.53 -11.19
CA GLN A 83 -41.36 -25.95 -11.71
C GLN A 83 -42.08 -26.92 -10.75
N LEU A 84 -43.41 -26.77 -10.63
CA LEU A 84 -44.42 -27.71 -11.13
C LEU A 84 -45.81 -27.05 -11.10
#